data_AF-A0A291B7R3-F1
#
_entry.id   AF-A0A291B7R3-F1
#
_cell.length_a   1.000
_cell.length_b   1.000
_cell.length_c   1.000
_cell.angle_alpha   90.00
_cell.angle_beta   90.00
_cell.angle_gamma   90.00
#
_symmetry.space_group_name_H-M   'P 1'
#
loop_
_entity.id
_entity.type
_entity.pdbx_description
1 polymer ?
#
loop_
_entity_poly.entity_id
_entity_poly.type
_entity_poly.pdbx_seq_one_letter_code
_entity_poly.pdbx_strand_id
1 'polypeptide(L)'
;MNAILMLTITTSLKILHWFSAPSLQRLAFVILTGIATSLWLSFYSGEAPTVAEFDAIPTILCIGLGLILLLKSKLIFSQISDNLFVIAIAILLTFPSFQSTLLSLLLLAILIGLRSSNKNIPLRTCALILCVCAIQALTVFYTLKWFTEPVLAIDASLVASILSLATGYGYAIENVYFGPSDHQVLMLRNCSSLPALLSAFTCWFAIARWHNISFSSRECIVISALLVCSLGLNLLRLFSMGLTMQWHAWWHSPEGENTYLFTSSALTLSIIFWGVHYAKTEHTR
;
A
#
# COMPACT_ATOMS: atom_id res chain seq x y z
N MET A 1 -29.64 10.52 26.19
CA MET A 1 -28.23 10.75 26.61
C MET A 1 -27.34 10.02 25.62
N ASN A 2 -26.52 10.76 24.88
CA ASN A 2 -25.98 10.37 23.57
C ASN A 2 -25.00 9.18 23.65
N ALA A 3 -25.28 8.11 22.90
CA ALA A 3 -24.37 6.97 22.71
C ALA A 3 -22.97 7.41 22.25
N ILE A 4 -22.89 8.51 21.50
CA ILE A 4 -21.64 9.13 21.05
C ILE A 4 -20.82 9.65 22.24
N LEU A 5 -21.45 10.29 23.23
CA LEU A 5 -20.78 10.83 24.41
C LEU A 5 -20.23 9.70 25.31
N MET A 6 -20.99 8.61 25.48
CA MET A 6 -20.53 7.41 26.17
C MET A 6 -19.36 6.75 25.44
N LEU A 7 -19.40 6.69 24.11
CA LEU A 7 -18.31 6.14 23.30
C LEU A 7 -17.04 6.97 23.46
N THR A 8 -17.13 8.31 23.38
CA THR A 8 -15.95 9.18 23.55
C THR A 8 -15.34 9.08 24.95
N ILE A 9 -16.15 9.09 26.00
CA ILE A 9 -15.66 8.96 27.39
C ILE A 9 -15.00 7.59 27.63
N THR A 10 -15.59 6.50 27.12
CA THR A 10 -14.98 5.17 27.29
C THR A 10 -13.69 5.00 26.49
N THR A 11 -13.58 5.63 25.31
CA THR A 11 -12.31 5.65 24.56
C THR A 11 -11.24 6.48 25.25
N SER A 12 -11.57 7.65 25.81
CA SER A 12 -10.59 8.51 26.47
C SER A 12 -10.03 7.87 27.74
N LEU A 13 -10.88 7.23 28.56
CA LEU A 13 -10.43 6.50 29.76
C LEU A 13 -9.53 5.31 29.41
N LYS A 14 -9.84 4.56 28.34
CA LYS A 14 -8.98 3.47 27.86
C LYS A 14 -7.62 3.98 27.43
N ILE A 15 -7.57 5.06 26.65
CA ILE A 15 -6.33 5.67 26.19
C ILE A 15 -5.50 6.15 27.39
N LEU A 16 -6.11 6.81 28.36
CA LEU A 16 -5.42 7.25 29.59
C LEU A 16 -4.80 6.06 30.34
N HIS A 17 -5.54 4.95 30.46
CA HIS A 17 -5.04 3.73 31.08
C HIS A 17 -3.88 3.09 30.29
N TRP A 18 -3.92 3.14 28.95
CA TRP A 18 -2.83 2.62 28.12
C TRP A 18 -1.53 3.37 28.33
N PHE A 19 -1.60 4.69 28.50
CA PHE A 19 -0.43 5.51 28.75
C PHE A 19 0.11 5.33 30.18
N SER A 20 -0.76 4.98 31.15
CA SER A 20 -0.35 4.78 32.54
C SER A 20 0.26 3.41 32.83
N ALA A 21 -0.06 2.37 32.04
CA ALA A 21 0.47 1.01 32.23
C ALA A 21 1.46 0.59 31.11
N PRO A 22 2.52 -0.17 31.43
CA PRO A 22 3.37 -0.78 30.41
C PRO A 22 2.53 -1.79 29.60
N SER A 23 2.29 -1.46 28.34
CA SER A 23 1.47 -2.25 27.42
C SER A 23 2.10 -2.31 26.03
N LEU A 24 1.83 -3.39 25.32
CA LEU A 24 2.26 -3.55 23.92
C LEU A 24 1.69 -2.44 23.04
N GLN A 25 0.45 -2.01 23.31
CA GLN A 25 -0.23 -0.97 22.56
C GLN A 25 0.48 0.38 22.66
N ARG A 26 0.98 0.75 23.84
CA ARG A 26 1.73 2.00 24.03
C ARG A 26 2.99 2.04 23.16
N LEU A 27 3.75 0.95 23.14
CA LEU A 27 4.94 0.80 22.30
C LEU A 27 4.58 0.87 20.82
N ALA A 28 3.62 0.03 20.39
CA ALA A 28 3.21 -0.06 19.00
C ALA A 28 2.66 1.28 18.48
N PHE A 29 1.89 2.00 19.29
CA PHE A 29 1.39 3.32 18.93
C PHE A 29 2.53 4.29 18.62
N VAL A 30 3.51 4.42 19.51
CA VAL A 30 4.66 5.34 19.32
C VAL A 30 5.43 4.98 18.04
N ILE A 31 5.75 3.71 17.84
CA ILE A 31 6.50 3.26 16.65
C ILE A 31 5.68 3.53 15.38
N LEU A 32 4.40 3.17 15.35
CA LEU A 32 3.55 3.38 14.18
C LEU A 32 3.37 4.87 13.87
N THR A 33 3.22 5.72 14.88
CA THR A 33 3.17 7.18 14.66
C THR A 33 4.50 7.70 14.12
N GLY A 34 5.64 7.23 14.64
CA GLY A 34 6.96 7.60 14.13
C GLY A 34 7.16 7.22 12.67
N ILE A 35 6.81 5.97 12.31
CA ILE A 35 6.86 5.49 10.93
C ILE A 35 5.89 6.27 10.03
N ALA A 36 4.66 6.55 10.49
CA ALA A 36 3.72 7.35 9.73
C ALA A 36 4.26 8.77 9.48
N THR A 37 4.84 9.40 10.49
CA THR A 37 5.43 10.74 10.35
C THR A 37 6.64 10.75 9.44
N SER A 38 7.51 9.74 9.48
CA SER A 38 8.68 9.69 8.60
C SER A 38 8.27 9.53 7.13
N LEU A 39 7.32 8.63 6.85
CA LEU A 39 6.79 8.45 5.50
C LEU A 39 6.05 9.68 4.99
N TRP A 40 5.25 10.32 5.86
CA TRP A 40 4.55 11.56 5.52
C TRP A 40 5.53 12.68 5.22
N LEU A 41 6.56 12.88 6.04
CA LEU A 41 7.53 13.95 5.86
C LEU A 41 8.27 13.83 4.52
N SER A 42 8.72 12.63 4.16
CA SER A 42 9.40 12.37 2.88
C SER A 42 8.53 12.69 1.67
N PHE A 43 7.21 12.45 1.77
CA PHE A 43 6.27 12.79 0.69
C PHE A 43 6.18 14.31 0.45
N TYR A 44 6.18 15.11 1.52
CA TYR A 44 6.06 16.58 1.38
C TYR A 44 7.39 17.28 1.13
N SER A 45 8.53 16.67 1.49
CA SER A 45 9.85 17.28 1.25
C SER A 45 10.33 17.16 -0.20
N GLY A 46 9.66 16.35 -1.04
CA GLY A 46 10.09 16.09 -2.42
C GLY A 46 11.40 15.29 -2.52
N GLU A 47 11.90 14.77 -1.39
CA GLU A 47 13.10 13.92 -1.32
C GLU A 47 12.74 12.43 -1.25
N ALA A 48 11.48 12.07 -1.49
CA ALA A 48 11.06 10.68 -1.47
C ALA A 48 11.85 9.89 -2.52
N PRO A 49 12.44 8.73 -2.17
CA PRO A 49 12.96 7.84 -3.19
C PRO A 49 11.81 7.52 -4.15
N THR A 50 12.09 7.59 -5.44
CA THR A 50 11.12 7.49 -6.53
C THR A 50 10.13 6.31 -6.44
N VAL A 51 10.54 5.19 -5.81
CA VAL A 51 9.68 4.02 -5.55
C VAL A 51 8.76 4.20 -4.33
N ALA A 52 9.14 5.03 -3.35
CA ALA A 52 8.38 5.27 -2.13
C ALA A 52 7.15 6.17 -2.32
N GLU A 53 7.09 7.00 -3.37
CA GLU A 53 5.94 7.88 -3.62
C GLU A 53 4.65 7.09 -3.90
N PHE A 54 4.74 6.02 -4.73
CA PHE A 54 3.59 5.19 -5.06
C PHE A 54 3.13 4.29 -3.91
N ASP A 55 4.05 3.89 -3.02
CA ASP A 55 3.74 3.03 -1.87
C ASP A 55 3.32 3.83 -0.61
N ALA A 56 3.51 5.15 -0.57
CA ALA A 56 3.20 5.96 0.61
C ALA A 56 1.70 5.97 0.95
N ILE A 57 0.82 6.14 -0.04
CA ILE A 57 -0.64 6.22 0.18
C ILE A 57 -1.20 4.91 0.75
N PRO A 58 -0.99 3.73 0.13
CA PRO A 58 -1.40 2.44 0.69
C PRO A 58 -0.81 2.21 2.09
N THR A 59 0.45 2.59 2.30
CA THR A 59 1.14 2.39 3.57
C THR A 59 0.51 3.24 4.68
N ILE A 60 0.26 4.53 4.42
CA ILE A 60 -0.40 5.43 5.37
C ILE A 60 -1.81 4.93 5.68
N LEU A 61 -2.56 4.46 4.68
CA LEU A 61 -3.88 3.84 4.88
C LEU A 61 -3.78 2.61 5.79
N CYS A 62 -2.84 1.70 5.52
CA CYS A 62 -2.63 0.49 6.31
C CYS A 62 -2.23 0.81 7.75
N ILE A 63 -1.32 1.78 7.97
CA ILE A 63 -0.92 2.23 9.29
C ILE A 63 -2.10 2.88 10.01
N GLY A 64 -2.88 3.73 9.33
CA GLY A 64 -4.08 4.36 9.89
C GLY A 64 -5.12 3.33 10.33
N LEU A 65 -5.48 2.37 9.47
CA LEU A 65 -6.37 1.27 9.83
C LEU A 65 -5.78 0.41 10.96
N GLY A 66 -4.48 0.11 10.90
CA GLY A 66 -3.75 -0.59 11.95
C GLY A 66 -3.85 0.11 13.30
N LEU A 67 -3.64 1.42 13.35
CA LEU A 67 -3.76 2.24 14.56
C LEU A 67 -5.18 2.22 15.12
N ILE A 68 -6.22 2.36 14.28
CA ILE A 68 -7.59 2.33 14.78
C ILE A 68 -7.96 0.93 15.30
N LEU A 69 -7.52 -0.16 14.64
CA LEU A 69 -7.70 -1.52 15.14
C LEU A 69 -6.95 -1.76 16.45
N LEU A 70 -5.73 -1.23 16.54
CA LEU A 70 -4.93 -1.25 17.74
C LEU A 70 -5.75 -0.61 18.87
N LEU A 71 -6.20 0.64 18.71
CA LEU A 71 -7.04 1.41 19.67
C LEU A 71 -8.31 0.66 20.12
N LYS A 72 -8.90 -0.17 19.26
CA LYS A 72 -10.08 -0.99 19.58
C LYS A 72 -9.75 -2.29 20.32
N SER A 73 -8.49 -2.70 20.35
CA SER A 73 -8.06 -3.97 20.94
C SER A 73 -8.10 -3.96 22.48
N LYS A 74 -8.16 -5.15 23.08
CA LYS A 74 -8.00 -5.32 24.53
C LYS A 74 -6.54 -5.10 24.94
N LEU A 75 -6.32 -4.44 26.07
CA LEU A 75 -4.98 -4.17 26.62
C LEU A 75 -4.20 -5.48 26.81
N ILE A 76 -2.94 -5.50 26.36
CA ILE A 76 -2.03 -6.62 26.55
C ILE A 76 -0.82 -6.13 27.34
N PHE A 77 -0.56 -6.78 28.47
CA PHE A 77 0.61 -6.51 29.30
C PHE A 77 1.89 -6.98 28.61
N SER A 78 2.94 -6.18 28.73
CA SER A 78 4.26 -6.50 28.20
C SER A 78 4.86 -7.73 28.89
N GLN A 79 5.59 -8.55 28.13
CA GLN A 79 6.38 -9.66 28.63
C GLN A 79 7.88 -9.42 28.40
N ILE A 80 8.73 -10.13 29.12
CA ILE A 80 10.19 -10.00 29.01
C ILE A 80 10.67 -10.29 27.57
N SER A 81 10.05 -11.25 26.87
CA SER A 81 10.40 -11.56 25.48
C SER A 81 10.08 -10.44 24.49
N ASP A 82 9.22 -9.48 24.85
CA ASP A 82 8.96 -8.30 24.01
C ASP A 82 10.21 -7.40 23.93
N ASN A 83 11.05 -7.39 24.96
CA ASN A 83 12.26 -6.55 25.02
C ASN A 83 13.22 -6.86 23.85
N LEU A 84 13.32 -8.13 23.43
CA LEU A 84 14.18 -8.50 22.31
C LEU A 84 13.68 -7.90 20.99
N PHE A 85 12.37 -7.91 20.75
CA PHE A 85 11.77 -7.23 19.59
C PHE A 85 11.95 -5.71 19.68
N VAL A 86 11.77 -5.12 20.86
CA VAL A 86 11.96 -3.67 21.05
C VAL A 86 13.39 -3.26 20.74
N ILE A 87 14.38 -4.00 21.26
CA ILE A 87 15.80 -3.73 21.00
C ILE A 87 16.11 -3.87 19.51
N ALA A 88 15.60 -4.93 18.86
CA ALA A 88 15.81 -5.13 17.43
C ALA A 88 15.19 -3.98 16.60
N ILE A 89 13.96 -3.56 16.90
CA ILE A 89 13.29 -2.43 16.24
C ILE A 89 14.07 -1.13 16.49
N ALA A 90 14.51 -0.88 17.73
CA ALA A 90 15.30 0.30 18.07
C ALA A 90 16.60 0.36 17.27
N ILE A 91 17.33 -0.76 17.17
CA ILE A 91 18.54 -0.87 16.34
C ILE A 91 18.23 -0.62 14.87
N LEU A 92 17.14 -1.18 14.32
CA LEU A 92 16.78 -0.92 12.93
C LEU A 92 16.47 0.55 12.66
N LEU A 93 15.74 1.20 13.58
CA LEU A 93 15.37 2.61 13.46
C LEU A 93 16.55 3.58 13.63
N THR A 94 17.71 3.13 14.14
CA THR A 94 18.93 3.99 14.15
C THR A 94 19.54 4.15 12.76
N PHE A 95 19.24 3.24 11.83
CA PHE A 95 19.67 3.36 10.44
C PHE A 95 18.62 4.16 9.66
N PRO A 96 18.96 5.36 9.14
CA PRO A 96 18.02 6.20 8.41
C PRO A 96 17.80 5.66 6.99
N SER A 97 17.17 4.50 6.89
CA SER A 97 16.86 3.85 5.61
C SER A 97 15.39 3.44 5.53
N PHE A 98 14.82 3.55 4.33
CA PHE A 98 13.45 3.12 4.06
C PHE A 98 13.28 1.62 4.34
N GLN A 99 14.27 0.80 3.99
CA GLN A 99 14.26 -0.64 4.21
C GLN A 99 14.24 -0.98 5.70
N SER A 100 15.03 -0.29 6.52
CA SER A 100 15.03 -0.46 7.96
C SER A 100 13.67 -0.09 8.57
N THR A 101 13.01 0.94 8.04
CA THR A 101 11.67 1.37 8.47
C THR A 101 10.63 0.28 8.17
N LEU A 102 10.65 -0.30 6.96
CA LEU A 102 9.76 -1.39 6.58
C LEU A 102 10.03 -2.66 7.39
N LEU A 103 11.29 -2.98 7.66
CA LEU A 103 11.64 -4.15 8.47
C LEU A 103 11.21 -3.97 9.93
N SER A 104 11.35 -2.77 10.48
CA SER A 104 10.79 -2.41 11.79
C SER A 104 9.28 -2.56 11.83
N LEU A 105 8.57 -2.14 10.78
CA LEU A 105 7.12 -2.32 10.65
C LEU A 105 6.74 -3.81 10.62
N LEU A 106 7.50 -4.62 9.87
CA LEU A 106 7.30 -6.07 9.80
C LEU A 106 7.52 -6.76 11.16
N LEU A 107 8.63 -6.44 11.85
CA LEU A 107 8.91 -6.98 13.18
C LEU A 107 7.84 -6.58 14.20
N LEU A 108 7.36 -5.34 14.14
CA LEU A 108 6.26 -4.89 14.98
C LEU A 108 4.97 -5.65 14.68
N ALA A 109 4.65 -5.85 13.40
CA ALA A 109 3.48 -6.62 12.98
C ALA A 109 3.55 -8.07 13.48
N ILE A 110 4.72 -8.71 13.38
CA ILE A 110 4.98 -10.07 13.90
C ILE A 110 4.79 -10.08 15.42
N LEU A 111 5.38 -9.13 16.15
CA LEU A 111 5.22 -9.02 17.61
C LEU A 111 3.74 -8.90 18.00
N ILE A 112 2.99 -8.01 17.36
CA ILE A 112 1.55 -7.84 17.60
C ILE A 112 0.79 -9.15 17.30
N GLY A 113 1.14 -9.81 16.20
CA GLY A 113 0.54 -11.09 15.79
C GLY A 113 0.78 -12.20 16.81
N LEU A 114 2.02 -12.38 17.27
CA LEU A 114 2.40 -13.37 18.29
C LEU A 114 1.70 -13.14 19.63
N ARG A 115 1.36 -11.89 19.94
CA ARG A 115 0.61 -11.51 21.15
C ARG A 115 -0.90 -11.52 20.97
N SER A 116 -1.40 -11.66 19.75
CA SER A 116 -2.83 -11.69 19.50
C SER A 116 -3.43 -13.02 19.96
N SER A 117 -4.32 -12.96 20.96
CA SER A 117 -5.15 -14.10 21.33
C SER A 117 -6.24 -14.32 20.27
N ASN A 118 -6.70 -15.57 20.08
CA ASN A 118 -7.86 -15.90 19.24
C ASN A 118 -9.12 -15.09 19.58
N LYS A 119 -9.24 -14.60 20.82
CA LYS A 119 -10.37 -13.77 21.26
C LYS A 119 -10.20 -12.26 20.96
N ASN A 120 -9.04 -11.81 20.46
CA ASN A 120 -8.75 -10.41 20.17
C ASN A 120 -8.62 -10.19 18.65
N ILE A 121 -9.74 -10.38 17.94
CA ILE A 121 -9.83 -10.24 16.49
C ILE A 121 -9.25 -8.91 15.98
N PRO A 122 -9.56 -7.72 16.58
CA PRO A 122 -9.01 -6.46 16.10
C PRO A 122 -7.48 -6.42 16.07
N LEU A 123 -6.83 -6.97 17.11
CA LEU A 123 -5.37 -6.97 17.19
C LEU A 123 -4.73 -7.90 16.17
N ARG A 124 -5.34 -9.08 15.93
CA ARG A 124 -4.88 -10.00 14.89
C ARG A 124 -5.03 -9.37 13.50
N THR A 125 -6.15 -8.72 13.24
CA THR A 125 -6.38 -8.01 11.98
C THR A 125 -5.38 -6.86 11.80
N CYS A 126 -5.08 -6.10 12.87
CA CYS A 126 -4.03 -5.08 12.88
C CYS A 126 -2.68 -5.67 12.45
N ALA A 127 -2.22 -6.74 13.09
CA ALA A 127 -0.97 -7.42 12.75
C ALA A 127 -0.94 -7.86 11.28
N LEU A 128 -2.02 -8.46 10.77
CA LEU A 128 -2.09 -8.93 9.40
C LEU A 128 -2.00 -7.78 8.38
N ILE A 129 -2.71 -6.68 8.60
CA ILE A 129 -2.69 -5.51 7.71
C ILE A 129 -1.27 -4.92 7.65
N LEU A 130 -0.64 -4.70 8.82
CA LEU A 130 0.71 -4.14 8.88
C LEU A 130 1.76 -5.09 8.27
N CYS A 131 1.61 -6.40 8.49
CA CYS A 131 2.49 -7.42 7.93
C CYS A 131 2.42 -7.43 6.39
N VAL A 132 1.21 -7.48 5.82
CA VAL A 132 1.02 -7.47 4.36
C VAL A 132 1.54 -6.18 3.74
N CYS A 133 1.30 -5.04 4.38
CA CYS A 133 1.85 -3.75 3.95
C CYS A 133 3.38 -3.76 3.90
N ALA A 134 4.04 -4.23 4.96
CA ALA A 134 5.50 -4.27 5.02
C ALA A 134 6.09 -5.27 4.00
N ILE A 135 5.49 -6.47 3.89
CA ILE A 135 5.93 -7.48 2.92
C ILE A 135 5.78 -6.95 1.50
N GLN A 136 4.63 -6.36 1.16
CA GLN A 136 4.39 -5.85 -0.18
C GLN A 136 5.42 -4.78 -0.57
N ALA A 137 5.67 -3.79 0.29
CA ALA A 137 6.65 -2.75 0.00
C ALA A 137 8.08 -3.32 -0.15
N LEU A 138 8.46 -4.28 0.70
CA LEU A 138 9.74 -4.99 0.56
C LEU A 138 9.81 -5.80 -0.74
N THR A 139 8.73 -6.49 -1.11
CA THR A 139 8.64 -7.26 -2.36
C THR A 139 8.79 -6.34 -3.56
N VAL A 140 8.05 -5.22 -3.64
CA VAL A 140 8.19 -4.24 -4.72
C VAL A 140 9.64 -3.75 -4.80
N PHE A 141 10.21 -3.33 -3.67
CA PHE A 141 11.56 -2.80 -3.62
C PHE A 141 12.59 -3.80 -4.14
N TYR A 142 12.60 -5.03 -3.63
CA TYR A 142 13.60 -6.04 -4.01
C TYR A 142 13.36 -6.60 -5.41
N THR A 143 12.10 -6.78 -5.81
CA THR A 143 11.76 -7.19 -7.18
C THR A 143 12.23 -6.15 -8.17
N LEU A 144 11.91 -4.87 -7.97
CA LEU A 144 12.39 -3.80 -8.84
C LEU A 144 13.87 -3.52 -8.68
N LYS A 145 14.55 -3.96 -7.62
CA LYS A 145 16.01 -3.81 -7.49
C LYS A 145 16.78 -4.86 -8.29
N TRP A 146 16.35 -6.11 -8.23
CA TRP A 146 17.08 -7.24 -8.83
C TRP A 146 16.53 -7.66 -10.20
N PHE A 147 15.24 -7.42 -10.44
CA PHE A 147 14.54 -7.82 -11.66
C PHE A 147 13.96 -6.59 -12.38
N THR A 148 14.63 -5.43 -12.29
CA THR A 148 14.16 -4.19 -12.94
C THR A 148 13.88 -4.41 -14.42
N GLU A 149 14.88 -4.90 -15.14
CA GLU A 149 14.87 -5.02 -16.59
C GLU A 149 13.78 -5.98 -17.10
N PRO A 150 13.66 -7.24 -16.62
CA PRO A 150 12.61 -8.13 -17.10
C PRO A 150 11.20 -7.64 -16.74
N VAL A 151 11.02 -7.02 -15.57
CA VAL A 151 9.71 -6.47 -15.16
C VAL A 151 9.31 -5.32 -16.08
N LEU A 152 10.22 -4.39 -16.35
CA LEU A 152 9.95 -3.27 -17.25
C LEU A 152 9.83 -3.69 -18.71
N ALA A 153 10.52 -4.76 -19.13
CA ALA A 153 10.39 -5.31 -20.48
C ALA A 153 8.98 -5.88 -20.74
N ILE A 154 8.37 -6.51 -19.72
CA ILE A 154 6.97 -6.94 -19.81
C ILE A 154 6.06 -5.74 -20.03
N ASP A 155 6.19 -4.69 -19.21
CA ASP A 155 5.35 -3.49 -19.37
C ASP A 155 5.58 -2.82 -20.74
N ALA A 156 6.84 -2.72 -21.20
CA ALA A 156 7.19 -2.16 -22.51
C ALA A 156 6.57 -2.98 -23.66
N SER A 157 6.64 -4.31 -23.58
CA SER A 157 6.08 -5.21 -24.59
C SER A 157 4.55 -5.09 -24.70
N LEU A 158 3.86 -4.94 -23.56
CA LEU A 158 2.41 -4.74 -23.53
C LEU A 158 2.03 -3.41 -24.19
N VAL A 159 2.71 -2.32 -23.84
CA VAL A 159 2.47 -0.99 -24.42
C VAL A 159 2.78 -0.97 -25.91
N ALA A 160 3.90 -1.56 -26.33
CA ALA A 160 4.28 -1.68 -27.74
C ALA A 160 3.23 -2.46 -28.55
N SER A 161 2.69 -3.54 -27.99
CA SER A 161 1.63 -4.32 -28.64
C SER A 161 0.36 -3.49 -28.83
N ILE A 162 -0.01 -2.68 -27.85
CA ILE A 162 -1.16 -1.75 -27.93
C ILE A 162 -0.89 -0.64 -28.96
N LEU A 163 0.32 -0.07 -28.98
CA LEU A 163 0.73 0.93 -29.98
C LEU A 163 0.69 0.38 -31.40
N SER A 164 1.19 -0.83 -31.59
CA SER A 164 1.16 -1.54 -32.87
C SER A 164 -0.28 -1.75 -33.36
N LEU A 165 -1.16 -2.19 -32.47
CA LEU A 165 -2.59 -2.38 -32.78
C LEU A 165 -3.29 -1.05 -33.13
N ALA A 166 -2.98 0.02 -32.40
CA ALA A 166 -3.68 1.30 -32.54
C ALA A 166 -3.16 2.18 -33.69
N THR A 167 -1.86 2.15 -33.97
CA THR A 167 -1.21 3.06 -34.92
C THR A 167 -0.61 2.35 -36.14
N GLY A 168 -0.55 1.01 -36.12
CA GLY A 168 0.16 0.21 -37.12
C GLY A 168 1.67 0.14 -36.89
N TYR A 169 2.19 0.83 -35.87
CA TYR A 169 3.61 0.83 -35.52
C TYR A 169 3.80 0.73 -34.00
N GLY A 170 4.56 -0.27 -33.57
CA GLY A 170 4.89 -0.45 -32.16
C GLY A 170 5.74 -1.70 -31.97
N TYR A 171 6.92 -1.54 -31.39
CA TYR A 171 7.77 -2.64 -30.96
C TYR A 171 8.53 -2.26 -29.69
N ALA A 172 9.05 -3.26 -28.99
CA ALA A 172 9.85 -3.06 -27.79
C ALA A 172 11.18 -3.81 -27.91
N ILE A 173 12.23 -3.21 -27.34
CA ILE A 173 13.53 -3.83 -27.13
C ILE A 173 13.83 -3.61 -25.65
N GLU A 174 13.86 -4.70 -24.88
CA GLU A 174 14.03 -4.65 -23.42
C GLU A 174 12.99 -3.71 -22.78
N ASN A 175 13.43 -2.73 -21.97
CA ASN A 175 12.58 -1.74 -21.33
C ASN A 175 12.34 -0.47 -22.16
N VAL A 176 12.70 -0.47 -23.44
CA VAL A 176 12.44 0.63 -24.38
C VAL A 176 11.35 0.21 -25.34
N TYR A 177 10.33 1.05 -25.51
CA TYR A 177 9.33 0.86 -26.56
C TYR A 177 9.34 2.02 -27.55
N PHE A 178 9.00 1.68 -28.79
CA PHE A 178 9.05 2.56 -29.95
C PHE A 178 7.64 2.83 -30.42
N GLY A 179 7.27 4.11 -30.45
CA GLY A 179 5.99 4.62 -30.97
C GLY A 179 6.14 5.21 -32.37
N PRO A 180 5.07 5.75 -32.95
CA PRO A 180 5.10 6.36 -34.28
C PRO A 180 6.10 7.52 -34.35
N SER A 181 6.56 7.85 -35.57
CA SER A 181 7.49 8.96 -35.83
C SER A 181 8.84 8.82 -35.12
N ASP A 182 9.34 7.59 -35.00
CA ASP A 182 10.61 7.24 -34.33
C ASP A 182 10.69 7.72 -32.87
N HIS A 183 9.53 7.92 -32.21
CA HIS A 183 9.50 8.29 -30.81
C HIS A 183 9.85 7.07 -29.94
N GLN A 184 10.74 7.26 -28.97
CA GLN A 184 11.26 6.19 -28.12
C GLN A 184 11.05 6.57 -26.67
N VAL A 185 10.51 5.65 -25.89
CA VAL A 185 10.28 5.87 -24.46
C VAL A 185 11.02 4.80 -23.69
N LEU A 186 11.99 5.24 -22.89
CA LEU A 186 12.70 4.41 -21.93
C LEU A 186 11.86 4.28 -20.66
N MET A 187 11.44 3.06 -20.33
CA MET A 187 10.74 2.81 -19.09
C MET A 187 11.70 2.81 -17.90
N LEU A 188 11.39 3.64 -16.91
CA LEU A 188 12.07 3.67 -15.62
C LEU A 188 11.26 2.92 -14.56
N ARG A 189 11.86 2.65 -13.39
CA ARG A 189 11.21 1.89 -12.30
C ARG A 189 9.82 2.42 -11.91
N ASN A 190 9.65 3.74 -11.91
CA ASN A 190 8.38 4.42 -11.58
C ASN A 190 7.29 4.26 -12.64
N CYS A 191 7.65 3.82 -13.84
CA CYS A 191 6.72 3.53 -14.91
C CYS A 191 6.12 2.13 -14.79
N SER A 192 6.69 1.26 -13.95
CA SER A 192 6.23 -0.11 -13.83
C SER A 192 4.79 -0.20 -13.32
N SER A 193 4.03 -1.15 -13.84
CA SER A 193 2.70 -1.48 -13.34
C SER A 193 2.73 -2.22 -12.00
N LEU A 194 3.87 -2.87 -11.67
CA LEU A 194 3.99 -3.75 -10.50
C LEU A 194 3.69 -3.03 -9.15
N PRO A 195 4.26 -1.85 -8.85
CA PRO A 195 3.90 -1.12 -7.63
C PRO A 195 2.41 -0.83 -7.57
N ALA A 196 1.83 -0.27 -8.64
CA ALA A 196 0.41 0.08 -8.67
C ALA A 196 -0.51 -1.13 -8.41
N LEU A 197 -0.19 -2.29 -9.01
CA LEU A 197 -0.95 -3.53 -8.81
C LEU A 197 -0.88 -4.02 -7.36
N LEU A 198 0.33 -4.06 -6.79
CA LEU A 198 0.54 -4.52 -5.43
C LEU A 198 -0.01 -3.54 -4.39
N SER A 199 0.13 -2.24 -4.62
CA SER A 199 -0.50 -1.18 -3.83
C SER A 199 -2.03 -1.31 -3.81
N ALA A 200 -2.66 -1.51 -4.97
CA ALA A 200 -4.10 -1.70 -5.08
C ALA A 200 -4.55 -2.96 -4.32
N PHE A 201 -3.83 -4.07 -4.49
CA PHE A 201 -4.08 -5.31 -3.74
C PHE A 201 -3.96 -5.11 -2.22
N THR A 202 -2.91 -4.43 -1.75
CA THR A 202 -2.72 -4.12 -0.32
C THR A 202 -3.84 -3.25 0.24
N CYS A 203 -4.28 -2.22 -0.50
CA CYS A 203 -5.43 -1.40 -0.13
C CYS A 203 -6.72 -2.22 0.00
N TRP A 204 -7.00 -3.06 -1.00
CA TRP A 204 -8.16 -3.97 -0.96
C TRP A 204 -8.07 -4.89 0.26
N PHE A 205 -6.91 -5.54 0.47
CA PHE A 205 -6.71 -6.45 1.59
C PHE A 205 -6.95 -5.76 2.93
N ALA A 206 -6.38 -4.57 3.12
CA ALA A 206 -6.53 -3.80 4.34
C ALA A 206 -8.00 -3.45 4.64
N ILE A 207 -8.73 -2.95 3.63
CA ILE A 207 -10.14 -2.57 3.77
C ILE A 207 -11.04 -3.80 3.95
N ALA A 208 -10.82 -4.87 3.18
CA ALA A 208 -11.58 -6.11 3.30
C ALA A 208 -11.42 -6.75 4.69
N ARG A 209 -10.18 -6.80 5.19
CA ARG A 209 -9.87 -7.30 6.55
C ARG A 209 -10.41 -6.40 7.64
N TRP A 210 -10.37 -5.07 7.46
CA TRP A 210 -11.01 -4.11 8.36
C TRP A 210 -12.52 -4.37 8.51
N HIS A 211 -13.20 -4.75 7.44
CA HIS A 211 -14.62 -5.11 7.44
C HIS A 211 -14.90 -6.59 7.83
N ASN A 212 -13.88 -7.35 8.24
CA ASN A 212 -13.97 -8.79 8.54
C ASN A 212 -14.56 -9.64 7.40
N ILE A 213 -14.32 -9.24 6.14
CA ILE A 213 -14.76 -10.01 4.98
C ILE A 213 -13.82 -11.22 4.82
N SER A 214 -14.38 -12.43 4.73
CA SER A 214 -13.63 -13.66 4.43
C SER A 214 -13.29 -13.75 2.94
N PHE A 215 -12.24 -14.50 2.60
CA PHE A 215 -11.88 -14.74 1.20
C PHE A 215 -12.95 -15.64 0.55
N SER A 216 -13.58 -15.18 -0.53
CA SER A 216 -14.58 -15.93 -1.30
C SER A 216 -14.32 -15.81 -2.80
N SER A 217 -15.00 -16.62 -3.63
CA SER A 217 -14.87 -16.52 -5.09
C SER A 217 -15.30 -15.15 -5.63
N ARG A 218 -16.21 -14.45 -4.94
CA ARG A 218 -16.59 -13.07 -5.29
C ARG A 218 -15.45 -12.09 -5.08
N GLU A 219 -14.70 -12.25 -4.00
CA GLU A 219 -13.49 -11.45 -3.76
C GLU A 219 -12.46 -11.66 -4.86
N CYS A 220 -12.31 -12.89 -5.39
CA CYS A 220 -11.42 -13.12 -6.54
C CYS A 220 -11.82 -12.26 -7.75
N ILE A 221 -13.11 -12.10 -8.03
CA ILE A 221 -13.60 -11.24 -9.13
C ILE A 221 -13.25 -9.78 -8.86
N VAL A 222 -13.45 -9.29 -7.63
CA VAL A 222 -13.12 -7.92 -7.23
C VAL A 222 -11.62 -7.66 -7.37
N ILE A 223 -10.78 -8.59 -6.89
CA ILE A 223 -9.32 -8.50 -7.01
C ILE A 223 -8.91 -8.50 -8.48
N SER A 224 -9.45 -9.40 -9.30
CA SER A 224 -9.15 -9.44 -10.74
C SER A 224 -9.55 -8.14 -11.44
N ALA A 225 -10.75 -7.62 -11.16
CA ALA A 225 -11.20 -6.34 -11.69
C ALA A 225 -10.26 -5.20 -11.27
N LEU A 226 -9.86 -5.16 -9.99
CA LEU A 226 -8.95 -4.18 -9.45
C LEU A 226 -7.59 -4.21 -10.18
N LEU A 227 -6.99 -5.40 -10.31
CA LEU A 227 -5.71 -5.57 -10.98
C LEU A 227 -5.78 -5.21 -12.47
N VAL A 228 -6.81 -5.65 -13.18
CA VAL A 228 -6.99 -5.32 -14.61
C VAL A 228 -7.18 -3.82 -14.81
N CYS A 229 -8.00 -3.17 -13.97
CA CYS A 229 -8.21 -1.73 -14.04
C CYS A 229 -6.95 -0.93 -13.72
N SER A 230 -6.20 -1.31 -12.67
CA SER A 230 -4.93 -0.66 -12.33
C SER A 230 -3.87 -0.85 -13.41
N LEU A 231 -3.74 -2.05 -13.98
CA LEU A 231 -2.86 -2.31 -15.12
C LEU A 231 -3.28 -1.45 -16.32
N GLY A 232 -4.56 -1.49 -16.68
CA GLY A 232 -5.10 -0.76 -17.82
C GLY A 232 -4.87 0.75 -17.72
N LEU A 233 -5.04 1.34 -16.54
CA LEU A 233 -4.77 2.77 -16.31
C LEU A 233 -3.29 3.11 -16.51
N ASN A 234 -2.37 2.28 -15.99
CA ASN A 234 -0.94 2.51 -16.20
C ASN A 234 -0.55 2.30 -17.68
N LEU A 235 -1.08 1.27 -18.34
CA LEU A 235 -0.84 1.04 -19.77
C LEU A 235 -1.38 2.18 -20.63
N LEU A 236 -2.53 2.77 -20.30
CA LEU A 236 -3.08 3.94 -20.99
C LEU A 236 -2.16 5.16 -20.84
N ARG A 237 -1.64 5.38 -19.62
CA ARG A 237 -0.65 6.43 -19.36
C ARG A 237 0.59 6.24 -20.23
N LEU A 238 1.17 5.04 -20.23
CA LEU A 238 2.38 4.74 -21.01
C LEU A 238 2.11 4.80 -22.53
N PHE A 239 1.00 4.23 -22.98
CA PHE A 239 0.57 4.30 -24.38
C PHE A 239 0.51 5.75 -24.87
N SER A 240 -0.11 6.65 -24.10
CA SER A 240 -0.20 8.06 -24.48
C SER A 240 1.15 8.78 -24.45
N MET A 241 2.04 8.48 -23.50
CA MET A 241 3.44 8.94 -23.56
C MET A 241 4.13 8.52 -24.87
N GLY A 242 3.83 7.30 -25.35
CA GLY A 242 4.37 6.76 -26.60
C GLY A 242 3.87 7.42 -27.89
N LEU A 243 2.77 8.18 -27.85
CA LEU A 243 2.17 8.76 -29.07
C LEU A 243 2.94 9.98 -29.57
N THR A 244 3.30 10.90 -28.67
CA THR A 244 3.98 12.16 -29.01
C THR A 244 4.79 12.69 -27.84
N MET A 245 5.80 13.51 -28.13
CA MET A 245 6.58 14.22 -27.11
C MET A 245 5.72 15.15 -26.23
N GLN A 246 4.63 15.71 -26.77
CA GLN A 246 3.72 16.57 -26.00
C GLN A 246 3.01 15.79 -24.89
N TRP A 247 2.51 14.59 -25.19
CA TRP A 247 1.90 13.71 -24.19
C TRP A 247 2.92 13.22 -23.16
N HIS A 248 4.14 12.87 -23.61
CA HIS A 248 5.23 12.55 -22.69
C HIS A 248 5.50 13.71 -21.72
N ALA A 249 5.67 14.94 -22.23
CA ALA A 249 5.90 16.12 -21.40
C ALA A 249 4.73 16.42 -20.45
N TRP A 250 3.48 16.22 -20.90
CA TRP A 250 2.30 16.42 -20.07
C TRP A 250 2.24 15.43 -18.91
N TRP A 251 2.49 14.15 -19.11
CA TRP A 251 2.49 13.18 -18.01
C TRP A 251 3.60 13.40 -16.98
N HIS A 252 4.70 14.05 -17.37
CA HIS A 252 5.78 14.47 -16.49
C HIS A 252 5.56 15.86 -15.87
N SER A 253 4.47 16.56 -16.23
CA SER A 253 4.07 17.80 -15.56
C SER A 253 3.35 17.50 -14.24
N PRO A 254 3.35 18.45 -13.28
CA PRO A 254 2.59 18.31 -12.03
C PRO A 254 1.11 18.00 -12.27
N GLU A 255 0.51 18.55 -13.33
CA GLU A 255 -0.89 18.30 -13.68
C GLU A 255 -1.13 16.86 -14.11
N GLY A 256 -0.25 16.30 -14.96
CA GLY A 256 -0.34 14.92 -15.42
C GLY A 256 -0.15 13.92 -14.28
N GLU A 257 0.82 14.17 -13.41
CA GLU A 257 1.06 13.36 -12.20
C GLU A 257 -0.15 13.38 -11.26
N ASN A 258 -0.65 14.56 -10.90
CA ASN A 258 -1.83 14.70 -10.03
C ASN A 258 -3.07 14.04 -10.63
N THR A 259 -3.27 14.16 -11.95
CA THR A 259 -4.38 13.52 -12.67
C THR A 259 -4.28 11.99 -12.56
N TYR A 260 -3.09 11.42 -12.77
CA TYR A 260 -2.87 9.99 -12.63
C TYR A 260 -3.14 9.51 -11.19
N LEU A 261 -2.56 10.19 -10.20
CA LEU A 261 -2.72 9.83 -8.78
C LEU A 261 -4.18 9.88 -8.34
N PHE A 262 -4.89 10.96 -8.70
CA PHE A 262 -6.32 11.09 -8.41
C PHE A 262 -7.14 9.99 -9.07
N THR A 263 -6.94 9.77 -10.37
CA THR A 263 -7.71 8.77 -11.14
C THR A 263 -7.44 7.36 -10.63
N SER A 264 -6.18 7.02 -10.38
CA SER A 264 -5.79 5.71 -9.84
C SER A 264 -6.39 5.45 -8.46
N SER A 265 -6.34 6.46 -7.57
CA SER A 265 -6.90 6.37 -6.22
C SER A 265 -8.43 6.26 -6.25
N ALA A 266 -9.10 7.10 -7.05
CA ALA A 266 -10.55 7.10 -7.19
C ALA A 266 -11.07 5.76 -7.75
N LEU A 267 -10.40 5.23 -8.78
CA LEU A 267 -10.72 3.94 -9.39
C LEU A 267 -10.53 2.80 -8.39
N THR A 268 -9.37 2.76 -7.72
CA THR A 268 -9.03 1.76 -6.70
C THR A 268 -10.07 1.74 -5.58
N LEU A 269 -10.38 2.90 -5.00
CA LEU A 269 -11.37 3.01 -3.94
C LEU A 269 -12.78 2.64 -4.40
N SER A 270 -13.17 3.05 -5.62
CA SER A 270 -14.49 2.71 -6.17
C SER A 270 -14.68 1.21 -6.31
N ILE A 271 -13.68 0.50 -6.85
CA ILE A 271 -13.72 -0.96 -7.00
C ILE A 271 -13.73 -1.64 -5.62
N ILE A 272 -12.94 -1.16 -4.66
CA ILE A 272 -12.90 -1.71 -3.30
C ILE A 272 -14.24 -1.53 -2.61
N PHE A 273 -14.83 -0.32 -2.62
CA PHE A 273 -16.12 -0.07 -1.97
C PHE A 273 -17.26 -0.85 -2.63
N TRP A 274 -17.26 -0.93 -3.96
CA TRP A 274 -18.19 -1.78 -4.69
C TRP A 274 -18.03 -3.26 -4.28
N GLY A 275 -16.79 -3.75 -4.22
CA GLY A 275 -16.49 -5.13 -3.80
C GLY A 275 -16.91 -5.45 -2.37
N VAL A 276 -16.61 -4.55 -1.43
CA VAL A 276 -17.05 -4.65 -0.02
C VAL A 276 -18.58 -4.72 0.08
N HIS A 277 -19.30 -3.92 -0.72
CA HIS A 277 -20.75 -3.98 -0.78
C HIS A 277 -21.24 -5.30 -1.38
N TYR A 278 -20.65 -5.73 -2.49
CA TYR A 278 -20.97 -6.97 -3.19
C TYR A 278 -20.79 -8.21 -2.29
N ALA A 279 -19.72 -8.25 -1.51
CA ALA A 279 -19.45 -9.35 -0.57
C ALA A 279 -20.44 -9.41 0.59
N LYS A 280 -20.85 -8.26 1.14
CA LYS A 280 -21.81 -8.21 2.25
C LYS A 280 -23.19 -8.78 1.88
N THR A 281 -23.60 -8.69 0.62
CA THR A 281 -24.87 -9.26 0.15
C THR A 281 -24.92 -10.80 0.17
N GLU A 282 -23.77 -11.46 0.33
CA GLU A 282 -23.69 -12.92 0.43
C GLU A 282 -24.13 -13.43 1.80
N HIS A 283 -23.84 -12.68 2.87
CA HIS A 283 -24.19 -13.08 4.24
C HIS A 283 -25.65 -12.82 4.63
N THR A 284 -26.43 -12.20 3.75
CA THR A 284 -27.86 -11.92 3.97
C THR A 284 -28.80 -12.87 3.21
N ARG A 285 -28.26 -13.88 2.51
CA ARG A 285 -29.04 -14.95 1.87
C ARG A 285 -28.75 -16.28 2.56
#